data_AF-A0A7X1L9S6-F1
#
_entry.id   AF-A0A7X1L9S6-F1
#
_cell.length_a   1.000
_cell.length_b   1.000
_cell.length_c   1.000
_cell.angle_alpha   90.00
_cell.angle_beta   90.00
_cell.angle_gamma   90.00
#
_symmetry.space_group_name_H-M   'P 1'
#
loop_
_entity.id
_entity.type
_entity.pdbx_description
1 polymer ?
#
loop_
_entity_poly.entity_id
_entity_poly.type
_entity_poly.pdbx_seq_one_letter_code
_entity_poly.pdbx_strand_id
1 'polypeptide(L)'
;MKSKKMTIDQAKDTGLAVILILLLFVYLGGCNYLVLPAIIVLVLTMTWPAIFKPLARFWFGLSHLLGSIISKILLSIIFYIVVTPIGLLRRVSGADSMRISKWKQNSKSVFIERNHTYSTTDLEKPY
;
A
#
# COMPACT_ATOMS: atom_id res chain seq x y z
N MET A 1 -24.88 -1.15 0.50
CA MET A 1 -23.66 -1.98 0.29
C MET A 1 -23.90 -2.86 -0.95
N LYS A 2 -23.48 -2.43 -2.15
CA LYS A 2 -23.75 -3.16 -3.41
C LYS A 2 -22.98 -4.48 -3.39
N SER A 3 -23.70 -5.61 -3.38
CA SER A 3 -23.11 -6.94 -3.59
C SER A 3 -22.53 -6.98 -5.01
N LYS A 4 -21.23 -6.74 -5.15
CA LYS A 4 -20.50 -6.87 -6.41
C LYS A 4 -20.55 -8.36 -6.79
N LYS A 5 -21.44 -8.72 -7.72
CA LYS A 5 -21.46 -10.07 -8.31
C LYS A 5 -20.09 -10.30 -8.93
N MET A 6 -19.35 -11.28 -8.43
CA MET A 6 -18.03 -11.60 -8.97
C MET A 6 -18.17 -12.02 -10.43
N THR A 7 -17.33 -11.41 -11.28
CA THR A 7 -17.29 -11.70 -12.72
C THR A 7 -16.75 -13.12 -12.93
N ILE A 8 -17.21 -13.79 -13.98
CA ILE A 8 -16.75 -15.14 -14.34
C ILE A 8 -15.22 -15.16 -14.52
N ASP A 9 -14.65 -14.06 -14.97
CA ASP A 9 -13.20 -13.88 -15.14
C ASP A 9 -12.42 -14.07 -13.83
N GLN A 10 -12.89 -13.50 -12.72
CA GLN A 10 -12.22 -13.64 -11.42
C GLN A 10 -12.16 -15.09 -10.94
N ALA A 11 -13.18 -15.89 -11.29
CA ALA A 11 -13.22 -17.31 -10.96
C ALA A 11 -12.26 -18.12 -11.85
N LYS A 12 -12.13 -17.75 -13.13
CA LYS A 12 -11.12 -18.33 -14.04
C LYS A 12 -9.70 -18.00 -13.59
N ASP A 13 -9.44 -16.75 -13.23
CA ASP A 13 -8.12 -16.29 -12.73
C ASP A 13 -7.72 -17.03 -11.45
N THR A 14 -8.69 -17.27 -10.55
CA THR A 14 -8.44 -18.05 -9.32
C THR A 14 -8.12 -19.51 -9.64
N GLY A 15 -8.87 -20.13 -10.57
CA GLY A 15 -8.59 -21.50 -11.03
C GLY A 15 -7.20 -21.60 -11.67
N LEU A 16 -6.82 -20.65 -12.53
CA LEU A 16 -5.48 -20.56 -13.11
C LEU A 16 -4.39 -20.41 -12.06
N ALA A 17 -4.59 -19.58 -11.04
CA ALA A 17 -3.64 -19.43 -9.94
C ALA A 17 -3.43 -20.73 -9.16
N VAL A 18 -4.51 -21.48 -8.89
CA VAL A 18 -4.43 -22.79 -8.21
C VAL A 18 -3.66 -23.80 -9.05
N ILE A 19 -3.90 -23.84 -10.37
CA ILE A 19 -3.15 -24.70 -11.31
C ILE A 19 -1.67 -24.35 -11.30
N LEU A 20 -1.33 -23.05 -11.35
CA LEU A 20 0.04 -22.59 -11.33
C LEU A 20 0.75 -23.02 -10.04
N ILE A 21 0.11 -22.85 -8.88
CA ILE A 21 0.66 -23.26 -7.58
C ILE A 21 0.92 -24.77 -7.56
N LEU A 22 -0.02 -25.58 -8.06
CA LEU A 22 0.13 -27.04 -8.15
C LEU A 22 1.32 -27.43 -9.05
N LEU A 23 1.45 -26.82 -10.23
CA LEU A 23 2.55 -27.08 -11.15
C LEU A 23 3.90 -26.65 -10.57
N LEU A 24 3.95 -25.52 -9.88
CA LEU A 24 5.15 -25.04 -9.20
C LEU A 24 5.57 -26.01 -8.08
N PHE A 25 4.61 -26.54 -7.32
CA PHE A 25 4.87 -27.59 -6.33
C PHE A 25 5.39 -28.90 -6.95
N VAL A 26 4.85 -29.33 -8.09
CA VAL A 26 5.38 -30.48 -8.83
C VAL A 26 6.82 -30.24 -9.26
N TYR A 27 7.09 -29.06 -9.83
CA TYR A 27 8.40 -28.71 -10.36
C TYR A 27 9.47 -28.62 -9.27
N LEU A 28 9.16 -27.98 -8.13
CA LEU A 28 10.11 -27.87 -7.01
C LEU A 28 10.22 -29.15 -6.18
N GLY A 29 9.14 -29.92 -6.04
CA GLY A 29 9.09 -31.09 -5.17
C GLY A 29 9.44 -32.43 -5.84
N GLY A 30 9.48 -32.50 -7.18
CA GLY A 30 9.73 -33.74 -7.92
C GLY A 30 8.63 -34.81 -7.79
N CYS A 31 7.52 -34.51 -7.09
CA CYS A 31 6.42 -35.42 -6.84
C CYS A 31 5.46 -35.50 -8.03
N ASN A 32 5.69 -36.44 -8.95
CA ASN A 32 4.88 -36.64 -10.16
C ASN A 32 3.38 -36.95 -9.89
N TYR A 33 3.04 -37.39 -8.67
CA TYR A 33 1.66 -37.67 -8.27
C TYR A 33 0.74 -36.44 -8.28
N LEU A 34 1.29 -35.23 -8.18
CA LEU A 34 0.51 -33.99 -8.21
C LEU A 34 0.12 -33.53 -9.64
N VAL A 35 0.64 -34.17 -10.69
CA VAL A 35 0.31 -33.83 -12.08
C VAL A 35 -1.14 -34.19 -12.41
N LEU A 36 -1.60 -35.36 -11.98
CA LEU A 36 -2.96 -35.84 -12.23
C LEU A 36 -4.03 -34.88 -11.64
N PRO A 37 -3.97 -34.47 -10.35
CA PRO A 37 -4.92 -33.50 -9.82
C PRO A 37 -4.80 -32.12 -10.48
N ALA A 38 -3.61 -31.69 -10.91
CA ALA A 38 -3.47 -30.43 -11.65
C ALA A 38 -4.22 -30.44 -12.99
N ILE A 39 -4.16 -31.55 -13.73
CA ILE A 39 -4.91 -31.74 -14.98
C ILE A 39 -6.42 -31.74 -14.72
N ILE A 40 -6.87 -32.41 -13.67
CA ILE A 40 -8.29 -32.45 -13.28
C ILE A 40 -8.80 -31.03 -12.95
N VAL A 41 -8.04 -30.28 -12.17
CA VAL A 41 -8.36 -28.88 -11.82
C VAL A 41 -8.38 -27.99 -13.06
N LEU A 42 -7.49 -28.22 -14.02
CA LEU A 42 -7.48 -27.50 -15.30
C LEU A 42 -8.75 -27.75 -16.11
N VAL A 43 -9.15 -29.01 -16.27
CA VAL A 43 -10.38 -29.36 -16.99
C VAL A 43 -11.61 -28.79 -16.28
N LEU A 44 -11.67 -28.85 -14.94
CA LEU A 44 -12.73 -28.25 -14.13
C LEU A 44 -12.79 -26.73 -14.28
N THR A 45 -11.64 -26.07 -14.32
CA THR A 45 -11.56 -24.61 -14.51
C THR A 45 -12.08 -24.19 -15.88
N MET A 46 -11.79 -24.98 -16.93
CA MET A 46 -12.26 -24.68 -18.29
C MET A 46 -13.75 -25.00 -18.49
N THR A 47 -14.24 -26.10 -17.93
CA THR A 47 -15.63 -26.57 -18.12
C THR A 47 -16.61 -25.85 -17.20
N TRP A 48 -16.26 -25.62 -15.93
CA TRP A 48 -17.16 -25.01 -14.96
C TRP A 48 -16.43 -24.08 -13.97
N PRO A 49 -16.00 -22.88 -14.44
CA PRO A 49 -15.28 -21.92 -13.59
C PRO A 49 -16.11 -21.41 -12.41
N ALA A 50 -17.44 -21.56 -12.45
CA ALA A 50 -18.31 -21.09 -11.37
C ALA A 50 -18.09 -21.82 -10.03
N ILE A 51 -17.51 -23.03 -10.03
CA ILE A 51 -17.17 -23.78 -8.82
C ILE A 51 -16.09 -23.07 -8.00
N PHE A 52 -15.21 -22.30 -8.66
CA PHE A 52 -14.16 -21.53 -8.02
C PHE A 52 -14.63 -20.18 -7.46
N LYS A 53 -15.90 -19.80 -7.67
CA LYS A 53 -16.46 -18.54 -7.13
C LYS A 53 -16.36 -18.42 -5.60
N PRO A 54 -16.81 -19.38 -4.77
CA PRO A 54 -16.69 -19.26 -3.31
C PRO A 54 -15.23 -19.09 -2.86
N LEU A 55 -14.31 -19.82 -3.49
CA LEU A 55 -12.88 -19.71 -3.22
C LEU A 55 -12.34 -18.33 -3.63
N ALA A 56 -12.69 -17.85 -4.83
CA ALA A 56 -12.33 -16.53 -5.30
C ALA A 56 -12.83 -15.44 -4.35
N ARG A 57 -14.07 -15.56 -3.85
CA ARG A 57 -14.63 -14.60 -2.89
C ARG A 57 -13.81 -14.52 -1.61
N PHE A 58 -13.43 -15.67 -1.07
CA PHE A 58 -12.61 -15.74 0.13
C PHE A 58 -11.20 -15.20 -0.15
N TRP A 59 -10.57 -15.62 -1.24
CA TRP A 59 -9.24 -15.20 -1.65
C TRP A 59 -9.13 -13.69 -1.88
N PHE A 60 -10.03 -13.11 -2.67
CA PHE A 60 -10.07 -11.67 -2.92
C PHE A 60 -10.48 -10.88 -1.68
N GLY A 61 -11.38 -11.40 -0.85
CA GLY A 61 -11.73 -10.80 0.43
C GLY A 61 -10.53 -10.72 1.38
N LEU A 62 -9.78 -11.81 1.49
CA LEU A 62 -8.55 -11.89 2.27
C LEU A 62 -7.48 -10.94 1.70
N SER A 63 -7.28 -10.94 0.39
CA SER A 63 -6.35 -10.03 -0.29
C SER A 63 -6.69 -8.57 -0.03
N HIS A 64 -7.97 -8.19 -0.04
CA HIS A 64 -8.41 -6.84 0.26
C HIS A 64 -8.12 -6.44 1.72
N LEU A 65 -8.38 -7.36 2.65
CA LEU A 65 -8.09 -7.16 4.07
C LEU A 65 -6.58 -7.03 4.32
N LEU A 66 -5.78 -7.94 3.73
CA LEU A 66 -4.32 -7.85 3.77
C LEU A 66 -3.84 -6.53 3.16
N GLY A 67 -4.36 -6.12 2.01
CA GLY A 67 -3.96 -4.88 1.35
C GLY A 67 -4.19 -3.64 2.23
N SER A 68 -5.33 -3.59 2.93
CA SER A 68 -5.63 -2.51 3.87
C SER A 68 -4.66 -2.48 5.06
N ILE A 69 -4.30 -3.65 5.59
CA ILE A 69 -3.36 -3.77 6.72
C ILE A 69 -1.94 -3.44 6.25
N ILE A 70 -1.50 -4.03 5.13
CA ILE A 70 -0.16 -3.84 4.56
C ILE A 70 0.07 -2.38 4.21
N SER A 71 -0.92 -1.67 3.67
CA SER A 71 -0.77 -0.24 3.39
C SER A 71 -0.45 0.56 4.65
N LYS A 72 -1.07 0.25 5.78
CA LYS A 72 -0.79 0.92 7.06
C LYS A 72 0.58 0.53 7.59
N ILE A 73 0.92 -0.77 7.54
CA ILE A 73 2.22 -1.27 7.97
C ILE A 73 3.35 -0.61 7.17
N LEU A 74 3.23 -0.59 5.84
CA LEU A 74 4.22 0.01 4.94
C LEU A 74 4.42 1.49 5.26
N LEU A 75 3.33 2.25 5.43
CA LEU A 75 3.41 3.65 5.78
C LEU A 75 4.07 3.86 7.15
N SER A 76 3.72 3.06 8.16
CA SER A 76 4.36 3.09 9.48
C SER A 76 5.85 2.78 9.38
N ILE A 77 6.25 1.75 8.64
CA ILE A 77 7.64 1.39 8.43
C ILE A 77 8.40 2.54 7.77
N ILE A 78 7.87 3.12 6.70
CA ILE A 78 8.49 4.28 6.02
C ILE A 78 8.61 5.47 6.99
N PHE A 79 7.57 5.73 7.78
CA PHE A 79 7.58 6.81 8.75
C PHE A 79 8.69 6.63 9.80
N TYR A 80 8.85 5.42 10.35
CA TYR A 80 9.85 5.16 11.38
C TYR A 80 11.27 5.00 10.84
N ILE A 81 11.45 4.46 9.63
CA ILE A 81 12.78 4.22 9.04
C ILE A 81 13.31 5.44 8.29
N VAL A 82 12.45 6.25 7.68
CA VAL A 82 12.87 7.38 6.84
C VAL A 82 12.53 8.70 7.52
N VAL A 83 11.26 8.96 7.78
CA VAL A 83 10.81 10.29 8.24
C VAL A 83 11.33 10.61 9.65
N THR A 84 11.24 9.65 10.57
CA THR A 84 11.63 9.81 11.97
C THR A 84 13.11 10.10 12.14
N PRO A 85 14.06 9.33 11.54
CA PRO A 85 15.48 9.66 11.67
C PRO A 85 15.85 10.96 10.96
N ILE A 86 15.22 11.31 9.82
CA ILE A 86 15.43 12.62 9.19
C ILE A 86 15.01 13.75 10.14
N GLY A 87 13.85 13.62 10.78
CA GLY A 87 13.37 14.58 11.78
C GLY A 87 14.28 14.66 13.01
N LEU A 88 14.78 13.52 13.48
CA LEU A 88 15.69 13.44 14.63
C LEU A 88 17.06 14.04 14.31
N LEU A 89 17.62 13.75 13.14
CA LEU A 89 18.84 14.37 12.63
C LEU A 89 18.69 15.90 12.55
N ARG A 90 17.58 16.38 11.96
CA ARG A 90 17.27 17.82 11.92
C ARG A 90 17.22 18.44 13.32
N ARG A 91 16.64 17.72 14.29
CA ARG A 91 16.55 18.17 15.69
C ARG A 91 17.94 18.25 16.35
N VAL A 92 18.80 17.26 16.13
CA VAL A 92 20.18 17.23 16.68
C VAL A 92 21.06 18.28 16.01
N SER A 93 20.91 18.53 14.71
CA SER A 93 21.64 19.57 13.98
C SER A 93 21.24 21.01 14.37
N GLY A 94 20.32 21.19 15.34
CA GLY A 94 19.93 22.52 15.83
C GLY A 94 19.11 23.34 14.85
N ALA A 95 18.57 22.72 13.79
CA ALA A 95 17.79 23.40 12.76
C ALA A 95 16.37 23.73 13.26
N ASP A 96 16.26 24.79 14.07
CA ASP A 96 14.98 25.33 14.56
C ASP A 96 14.36 26.32 13.56
N SER A 97 13.93 25.80 12.40
CA SER A 97 13.31 26.64 11.34
C SER A 97 12.01 27.31 11.82
N MET A 98 11.34 26.76 12.84
CA MET A 98 10.09 27.30 13.38
C MET A 98 10.30 28.21 14.61
N ARG A 99 11.55 28.44 15.03
CA ARG A 99 11.90 29.23 16.24
C ARG A 99 11.15 28.78 17.49
N ILE A 100 10.82 27.48 17.58
CA ILE A 100 10.02 26.91 18.69
C ILE A 100 10.75 27.10 20.02
N SER A 101 12.09 27.02 20.02
CA SER A 101 12.87 27.24 21.22
C SER A 101 12.70 28.63 21.81
N LYS A 102 12.34 29.65 21.01
CA LYS A 102 12.19 31.05 21.44
C LYS A 102 10.73 31.41 21.77
N TRP A 103 9.80 30.50 21.54
CA TRP A 103 8.38 30.70 21.79
C TRP A 103 8.11 30.88 23.28
N LYS A 104 7.42 31.96 23.66
CA LYS A 104 7.06 32.35 25.04
C LYS A 104 8.21 32.61 26.02
N GLN A 105 9.46 32.67 25.55
CA GLN A 105 10.59 33.05 26.41
C GLN A 105 10.68 34.56 26.68
N ASN A 106 9.98 35.38 25.89
CA ASN A 106 9.91 36.83 26.04
C ASN A 106 8.53 37.33 25.56
N SER A 107 8.19 38.59 25.85
CA SER A 107 7.00 39.29 25.36
C SER A 107 7.09 39.67 23.86
N LYS A 108 8.22 39.40 23.20
CA LYS A 108 8.45 39.73 21.78
C LYS A 108 7.95 38.61 20.85
N SER A 109 7.40 39.00 19.70
CA SER A 109 6.94 38.07 18.66
C SER A 109 8.09 37.26 18.06
N VAL A 110 7.87 35.97 17.78
CA VAL A 110 8.83 35.11 17.06
C VAL A 110 8.66 35.18 15.54
N PHE A 111 7.57 35.78 15.06
CA PHE A 111 7.31 35.97 13.64
C PHE A 111 8.40 36.84 13.02
N ILE A 112 8.71 36.56 11.76
CA ILE A 112 9.68 37.35 11.00
C ILE A 112 8.94 38.59 10.49
N GLU A 113 9.27 39.76 11.02
CA GLU A 113 8.78 41.02 10.46
C GLU A 113 9.41 41.26 9.09
N ARG A 114 8.57 41.32 8.06
CA ARG A 114 9.01 41.69 6.72
C ARG A 114 8.78 43.19 6.52
N ASN A 115 9.71 44.00 7.01
CA ASN A 115 9.73 45.45 6.82
C ASN A 115 10.13 45.81 5.37
N HIS A 116 9.32 45.38 4.40
CA HIS A 116 9.44 45.74 2.99
C HIS A 116 8.18 46.47 2.56
N THR A 117 8.33 47.50 1.73
CA THR A 117 7.22 48.19 1.09
C THR A 117 6.72 47.34 -0.07
N TYR A 118 5.49 46.85 0.05
CA TYR A 118 4.83 46.06 -0.98
C TYR A 118 4.76 46.84 -2.29
N SER A 119 5.26 46.22 -3.36
CA SER A 119 5.19 46.76 -4.73
C SER A 119 4.12 46.03 -5.53
N THR A 120 3.70 46.61 -6.65
CA THR A 120 2.79 45.96 -7.61
C THR A 120 3.33 44.62 -8.11
N THR A 121 4.66 44.48 -8.18
CA THR A 121 5.33 43.22 -8.55
C THR A 121 5.10 42.08 -7.54
N ASP A 122 4.88 42.40 -6.27
CA ASP A 122 4.61 41.40 -5.22
C ASP A 122 3.15 40.89 -5.28
N LEU A 123 2.25 41.68 -5.86
CA LEU A 123 0.86 41.27 -6.11
C LEU A 123 0.75 40.30 -7.30
N GLU A 124 1.65 40.43 -8.27
CA GLU A 124 1.72 39.52 -9.43
C GLU A 124 2.35 38.17 -9.07
N LYS A 125 3.25 38.13 -8.07
CA LYS A 125 3.91 36.90 -7.58
C LYS A 125 3.92 36.84 -6.05
N PRO A 126 2.81 36.41 -5.44
CA PRO A 126 2.63 36.46 -3.97
C PRO A 126 3.36 35.36 -3.18
N TYR A 127 4.07 34.42 -3.83
CA TYR A 127 4.77 33.27 -3.21
C TYR A 127 6.24 33.24 -3.64
#